data_AF-A0A6J6S4Y3-F1
#
_entry.id   AF-A0A6J6S4Y3-F1
#
_cell.length_a   1.000
_cell.length_b   1.000
_cell.length_c   1.000
_cell.angle_alpha   90.00
_cell.angle_beta   90.00
_cell.angle_gamma   90.00
#
_symmetry.space_group_name_H-M   'P 1'
#
loop_
_entity.id
_entity.type
_entity.pdbx_description
1 polymer ?
#
loop_
_entity_poly.entity_id
_entity_poly.type
_entity_poly.pdbx_seq_one_letter_code
_entity_poly.pdbx_strand_id
1 'polypeptide(L)'
;MRNGRPARRERGAAAVEFALVVPLLLTLVFGIISYGYLLSFRQSLSQAAAEGARAAAVAPATSDRQAIAFAAVGATLEATCSNDADFLTCSTATPTGCRCLKVSVSWDYAADASKPKFVFGFALPDTLTYTSTVQVNQVDAP
;
A
#
# COMPACT_ATOMS: atom_id res chain seq x y z
N MET A 1 -29.36 35.12 56.42
CA MET A 1 -28.09 34.45 56.06
C MET A 1 -28.38 33.39 54.99
N ARG A 2 -28.03 33.62 53.71
CA ARG A 2 -28.19 32.61 52.63
C ARG A 2 -26.80 32.31 52.07
N ASN A 3 -26.32 31.12 52.41
CA ASN A 3 -24.98 30.62 52.09
C ASN A 3 -25.01 30.04 50.67
N GLY A 4 -24.41 30.75 49.70
CA GLY A 4 -24.30 30.30 48.32
C GLY A 4 -23.25 29.19 48.21
N ARG A 5 -23.67 27.97 47.86
CA ARG A 5 -22.74 26.85 47.65
C ARG A 5 -21.96 27.06 46.34
N PRO A 6 -20.63 26.86 46.32
CA PRO A 6 -19.82 27.10 45.13
C PRO A 6 -20.05 26.01 44.07
N ALA A 7 -20.75 26.34 42.99
CA ALA A 7 -20.93 25.51 41.78
C ALA A 7 -19.63 25.32 40.96
N ARG A 8 -18.46 25.41 41.60
CA ARG A 8 -17.14 25.46 40.96
C ARG A 8 -16.45 24.10 40.85
N ARG A 9 -16.99 23.04 41.48
CA ARG A 9 -16.36 21.70 41.51
C ARG A 9 -16.76 20.78 40.35
N GLU A 10 -17.97 20.92 39.79
CA GLU A 10 -18.45 20.01 38.73
C GLU A 10 -17.81 20.26 37.36
N ARG A 11 -17.46 21.52 37.04
CA ARG A 11 -16.83 21.87 35.76
C ARG A 11 -15.40 21.33 35.60
N GLY A 12 -14.69 21.08 36.69
CA GLY A 12 -13.32 20.53 36.66
C GLY A 12 -13.29 19.03 36.43
N ALA A 13 -14.27 18.29 36.95
CA ALA A 13 -14.35 16.84 36.81
C ALA A 13 -14.54 16.42 35.34
N ALA A 14 -15.48 17.07 34.63
CA ALA A 14 -15.73 16.80 33.21
C ALA A 14 -14.50 17.07 32.31
N ALA A 15 -13.68 18.06 32.64
CA ALA A 15 -12.44 18.35 31.90
C ALA A 15 -11.40 17.24 32.06
N VAL A 16 -11.32 16.62 33.24
CA VAL A 16 -10.39 15.51 33.53
C VAL A 16 -10.86 14.22 32.85
N GLU A 17 -12.15 13.93 32.87
CA GLU A 17 -12.72 12.78 32.15
C GLU A 17 -12.45 12.88 30.64
N PHE A 18 -12.65 14.07 30.06
CA PHE A 18 -12.32 14.31 28.65
C PHE A 18 -10.82 14.14 28.37
N ALA A 19 -9.93 14.64 29.24
CA ALA A 19 -8.49 14.50 29.09
C ALA A 19 -8.01 13.05 29.07
N LEU A 20 -8.75 12.12 29.70
CA LEU A 20 -8.44 10.68 29.69
C LEU A 20 -9.00 9.97 28.45
N VAL A 21 -10.19 10.35 27.98
CA VAL A 21 -10.85 9.70 26.83
C VAL A 21 -10.29 10.17 25.49
N VAL A 22 -9.97 11.47 25.36
CA VAL A 22 -9.44 12.06 24.13
C VAL A 22 -8.21 11.35 23.58
N PRO A 23 -7.13 11.08 24.36
CA PRO A 23 -5.96 10.41 23.81
C PRO A 23 -6.29 9.00 23.29
N LEU A 24 -7.18 8.27 23.95
CA LEU A 24 -7.66 6.95 23.48
C LEU A 24 -8.49 7.07 22.19
N LEU A 25 -9.35 8.08 22.11
CA LEU A 25 -10.17 8.31 20.92
C LEU A 25 -9.30 8.75 19.73
N LEU A 26 -8.32 9.61 19.97
CA LEU A 26 -7.37 10.04 18.94
C LEU A 26 -6.52 8.87 18.45
N THR A 27 -5.98 8.02 19.33
CA THR A 27 -5.20 6.85 18.90
C THR A 27 -6.04 5.89 18.08
N LEU A 28 -7.30 5.66 18.45
CA LEU A 28 -8.22 4.83 17.68
C LEU A 28 -8.50 5.43 16.29
N VAL A 29 -8.82 6.73 16.21
CA VAL A 29 -9.11 7.42 14.95
C VAL A 29 -7.89 7.42 14.02
N PHE A 30 -6.70 7.80 14.53
CA PHE A 30 -5.47 7.76 13.75
C PHE A 30 -5.11 6.34 13.32
N GLY A 31 -5.35 5.35 14.16
CA GLY A 31 -5.16 3.94 13.83
C GLY A 31 -6.05 3.50 12.65
N ILE A 32 -7.34 3.84 12.69
CA ILE A 32 -8.28 3.53 11.61
C ILE A 32 -7.88 4.22 10.30
N ILE A 33 -7.56 5.52 10.34
CA ILE A 33 -7.16 6.28 9.15
C ILE A 33 -5.92 5.65 8.51
N SER A 34 -4.90 5.36 9.33
CA SER A 34 -3.63 4.84 8.84
C SER A 34 -3.77 3.42 8.29
N TYR A 35 -4.61 2.58 8.91
CA TYR A 35 -4.92 1.26 8.38
C TYR A 35 -5.73 1.32 7.07
N GLY A 36 -6.71 2.22 6.98
CA GLY A 36 -7.47 2.46 5.75
C GLY A 36 -6.57 2.89 4.59
N TYR A 37 -5.60 3.77 4.86
CA TYR A 37 -4.60 4.18 3.87
C TYR A 37 -3.75 3.00 3.38
N LEU A 38 -3.24 2.16 4.29
CA LEU A 38 -2.47 0.97 3.94
C LEU A 38 -3.28 0.00 3.08
N LEU A 39 -4.55 -0.23 3.44
CA LEU A 39 -5.43 -1.12 2.69
C LEU A 39 -5.70 -0.58 1.27
N SER A 40 -5.97 0.72 1.16
CA SER A 40 -6.15 1.37 -0.15
C SER A 40 -4.90 1.20 -1.01
N PHE A 41 -3.71 1.40 -0.43
CA PHE A 41 -2.47 1.25 -1.18
C PHE A 41 -2.20 -0.20 -1.61
N ARG A 42 -2.48 -1.17 -0.72
CA ARG A 42 -2.45 -2.61 -1.05
C ARG A 42 -3.33 -2.93 -2.25
N GLN A 43 -4.54 -2.37 -2.28
CA GLN A 43 -5.46 -2.55 -3.41
C GLN A 43 -4.86 -1.96 -4.69
N SER A 44 -4.32 -0.75 -4.65
CA SER A 44 -3.65 -0.12 -5.80
C SER A 44 -2.49 -0.95 -6.33
N LEU A 45 -1.60 -1.48 -5.46
CA LEU A 45 -0.50 -2.37 -5.88
C LEU A 45 -1.01 -3.64 -6.55
N SER A 46 -2.05 -4.26 -5.97
CA SER A 46 -2.63 -5.48 -6.52
C SER A 46 -3.27 -5.24 -7.89
N GLN A 47 -3.95 -4.11 -8.06
CA GLN A 47 -4.55 -3.69 -9.31
C GLN A 47 -3.47 -3.42 -10.37
N ALA A 48 -2.39 -2.73 -10.00
CA ALA A 48 -1.28 -2.45 -10.89
C ALA A 48 -0.59 -3.72 -11.39
N ALA A 49 -0.34 -4.69 -10.50
CA ALA A 49 0.21 -5.99 -10.87
C ALA A 49 -0.71 -6.76 -11.84
N ALA A 50 -2.03 -6.71 -11.59
CA ALA A 50 -3.02 -7.32 -12.47
C ALA A 50 -3.05 -6.65 -13.85
N GLU A 51 -2.97 -5.32 -13.90
CA GLU A 51 -2.97 -4.57 -15.16
C GLU A 51 -1.68 -4.80 -15.96
N GLY A 52 -0.52 -4.82 -15.30
CA GLY A 52 0.74 -5.21 -15.91
C GLY A 52 0.70 -6.62 -16.53
N ALA A 53 0.10 -7.57 -15.82
CA ALA A 53 -0.09 -8.92 -16.33
C ALA A 53 -1.05 -8.94 -17.54
N ARG A 54 -2.18 -8.22 -17.49
CA ARG A 54 -3.12 -8.14 -18.63
C ARG A 54 -2.47 -7.51 -19.86
N ALA A 55 -1.75 -6.41 -19.69
CA ALA A 55 -1.05 -5.73 -20.78
C ALA A 55 -0.01 -6.65 -21.43
N ALA A 56 0.74 -7.41 -20.63
CA ALA A 56 1.68 -8.40 -21.15
C ALA A 56 1.00 -9.59 -21.85
N ALA A 57 -0.18 -9.99 -21.40
CA ALA A 57 -0.92 -11.11 -21.99
C ALA A 57 -1.32 -10.86 -23.45
N VAL A 58 -1.75 -9.63 -23.74
CA VAL A 58 -2.19 -9.19 -25.07
C VAL A 58 -1.04 -8.69 -25.94
N ALA A 59 0.14 -8.51 -25.35
CA ALA A 59 1.31 -8.03 -26.06
C ALA A 59 1.78 -9.04 -27.14
N PRO A 60 2.05 -8.56 -28.37
CA PRO A 60 2.62 -9.38 -29.43
C PRO A 60 3.91 -10.09 -29.00
N ALA A 61 4.15 -11.30 -29.50
CA ALA A 61 5.37 -12.06 -29.18
C ALA A 61 6.67 -11.40 -29.68
N THR A 62 6.58 -10.46 -30.62
CA THR A 62 7.74 -9.69 -31.13
C THR A 62 8.02 -8.43 -30.32
N SER A 63 7.18 -8.12 -29.32
CA SER A 63 7.30 -6.91 -28.51
C SER A 63 7.92 -7.22 -27.16
N ASP A 64 8.59 -6.24 -26.57
CA ASP A 64 9.11 -6.34 -25.21
C ASP A 64 7.94 -6.32 -24.20
N ARG A 65 7.46 -7.52 -23.85
CA ARG A 65 6.37 -7.71 -22.90
C ARG A 65 6.69 -7.19 -21.52
N GLN A 66 7.96 -7.21 -21.13
CA GLN A 66 8.40 -6.69 -19.84
C GLN A 66 8.24 -5.17 -19.81
N ALA A 67 8.72 -4.47 -20.83
CA ALA A 67 8.54 -3.03 -20.95
C ALA A 67 7.05 -2.63 -20.97
N ILE A 68 6.20 -3.39 -21.68
CA ILE A 68 4.75 -3.16 -21.72
C ILE A 68 4.11 -3.39 -20.34
N ALA A 69 4.49 -4.47 -19.63
CA ALA A 69 4.00 -4.74 -18.28
C ALA A 69 4.38 -3.60 -17.32
N PHE A 70 5.63 -3.14 -17.37
CA PHE A 70 6.12 -2.08 -16.50
C PHE A 70 5.48 -0.73 -16.79
N ALA A 71 5.25 -0.41 -18.06
CA ALA A 71 4.52 0.79 -18.46
C ALA A 71 3.08 0.77 -17.94
N ALA A 72 2.38 -0.37 -18.00
CA ALA A 72 1.01 -0.50 -17.49
C ALA A 72 0.95 -0.42 -15.95
N VAL A 73 1.90 -1.04 -15.25
CA VAL A 73 2.04 -0.88 -13.80
C VAL A 73 2.28 0.59 -13.45
N GLY A 74 3.19 1.25 -14.16
CA GLY A 74 3.54 2.64 -13.89
C GLY A 74 2.43 3.63 -14.20
N ALA A 75 1.62 3.37 -15.22
CA ALA A 75 0.41 4.14 -15.49
C ALA A 75 -0.65 3.98 -14.39
N THR A 76 -0.74 2.81 -13.75
CA THR A 76 -1.70 2.55 -12.66
C THR A 76 -1.27 3.19 -11.34
N LEU A 77 0.04 3.24 -11.08
CA LEU A 77 0.62 3.77 -9.85
C LEU A 77 1.10 5.22 -9.97
N GLU A 78 1.00 5.82 -11.16
CA GLU A 78 1.57 7.13 -11.49
C GLU A 78 3.07 7.24 -11.12
N ALA A 79 3.80 6.13 -11.26
CA ALA A 79 5.18 6.00 -10.84
C ALA A 79 5.98 5.16 -11.84
N THR A 80 7.24 5.51 -12.06
CA THR A 80 8.11 4.69 -12.92
C THR A 80 8.41 3.37 -12.22
N CYS A 81 8.06 2.25 -12.86
CA CYS A 81 8.41 0.94 -12.37
C CYS A 81 9.58 0.36 -13.17
N SER A 82 10.63 -0.07 -12.47
CA SER A 82 11.79 -0.75 -13.06
C SER A 82 12.29 -1.84 -12.13
N ASN A 83 13.22 -2.66 -12.62
CA ASN A 83 13.90 -3.69 -11.84
C ASN A 83 14.94 -3.13 -10.85
N ASP A 84 15.19 -1.83 -10.85
CA ASP A 84 16.26 -1.17 -10.08
C ASP A 84 15.81 0.20 -9.55
N ALA A 85 14.56 0.30 -9.11
CA ALA A 85 14.01 1.54 -8.57
C ALA A 85 14.04 1.55 -7.03
N ASP A 86 14.22 2.75 -6.45
CA ASP A 86 14.52 2.95 -5.02
C ASP A 86 13.47 2.35 -4.07
N PHE A 87 12.19 2.58 -4.33
CA PHE A 87 11.09 2.17 -3.43
C PHE A 87 10.00 1.35 -4.13
N LEU A 88 9.99 1.31 -5.46
CA LEU A 88 9.03 0.55 -6.28
C LEU A 88 9.80 -0.32 -7.27
N THR A 89 9.85 -1.62 -7.03
CA THR A 89 10.52 -2.55 -7.93
C THR A 89 9.51 -3.41 -8.68
N CYS A 90 9.65 -3.48 -10.00
CA CYS A 90 8.93 -4.42 -10.84
C CYS A 90 9.87 -5.49 -11.38
N SER A 91 9.39 -6.73 -11.42
CA SER A 91 10.10 -7.81 -12.07
C SER A 91 9.14 -8.71 -12.82
N THR A 92 9.60 -9.23 -13.95
CA THR A 92 8.92 -10.30 -14.68
C THR A 92 9.71 -11.59 -14.54
N ALA A 93 9.03 -12.69 -14.26
CA ALA A 93 9.61 -14.03 -14.26
C ALA A 93 8.78 -14.95 -15.15
N THR A 94 9.43 -15.88 -15.83
CA THR A 94 8.78 -16.95 -16.60
C THR A 94 8.93 -18.25 -15.83
N PRO A 95 7.88 -18.71 -15.10
CA PRO A 95 7.95 -19.94 -14.34
C PRO A 95 8.13 -21.15 -15.29
N THR A 96 9.00 -22.08 -14.90
CA THR A 96 9.20 -23.33 -15.66
C THR A 96 7.96 -24.22 -15.59
N GLY A 97 7.58 -24.84 -16.71
CA GLY A 97 6.42 -25.75 -16.80
C GLY A 97 5.08 -25.09 -17.12
N CYS A 98 5.06 -23.78 -17.42
CA CYS A 98 3.86 -23.00 -17.73
C CYS A 98 4.23 -22.00 -18.85
N ARG A 99 3.42 -21.82 -19.90
CA ARG A 99 3.63 -20.74 -20.87
C ARG A 99 3.11 -19.43 -20.29
N CYS A 100 3.79 -18.93 -19.27
CA CYS A 100 3.24 -17.94 -18.35
C CYS A 100 4.25 -16.86 -18.03
N LEU A 101 3.77 -15.62 -17.93
CA LEU A 101 4.53 -14.49 -17.45
C LEU A 101 4.01 -14.10 -16.07
N LYS A 102 4.91 -14.07 -15.09
CA LYS A 102 4.66 -13.63 -13.71
C LYS A 102 5.13 -12.18 -13.59
N VAL A 103 4.22 -11.25 -13.31
CA VAL A 103 4.52 -9.84 -13.04
C VAL A 103 4.48 -9.62 -11.54
N SER A 104 5.63 -9.32 -10.93
CA SER A 104 5.76 -8.93 -9.53
C SER A 104 5.94 -7.43 -9.41
N VAL A 105 5.21 -6.83 -8.48
CA VAL A 105 5.31 -5.43 -8.09
C VAL A 105 5.61 -5.42 -6.59
N SER A 106 6.74 -4.84 -6.20
CA SER A 106 7.16 -4.77 -4.81
C SER A 106 7.37 -3.32 -4.41
N TRP A 107 6.78 -2.93 -3.28
CA TRP A 107 6.96 -1.62 -2.71
C TRP A 107 7.70 -1.73 -1.38
N ASP A 108 8.78 -1.00 -1.23
CA ASP A 108 9.48 -0.85 0.03
C ASP A 108 8.86 0.33 0.81
N TYR A 109 8.07 -0.02 1.82
CA TYR A 109 7.41 0.95 2.69
C TYR A 109 8.37 1.56 3.72
N ALA A 110 9.44 0.84 4.07
CA ALA A 110 10.44 1.31 5.01
C ALA A 110 11.40 2.32 4.36
N ALA A 111 11.67 2.19 3.06
CA ALA A 111 12.47 3.13 2.28
C ALA A 111 11.71 4.44 1.96
N ASP A 112 10.39 4.39 1.82
CA ASP A 112 9.57 5.54 1.45
C ASP A 112 9.30 6.47 2.66
N ALA A 113 10.09 7.55 2.75
CA ALA A 113 9.95 8.56 3.81
C ALA A 113 8.68 9.41 3.71
N SER A 114 8.01 9.42 2.56
CA SER A 114 6.75 10.18 2.36
C SER A 114 5.56 9.49 3.02
N LYS A 115 5.69 8.19 3.32
CA LYS A 115 4.64 7.41 3.95
C LYS A 115 4.77 7.47 5.46
N PRO A 116 3.69 7.77 6.18
CA PRO A 116 3.72 7.80 7.63
C PRO A 116 4.10 6.41 8.15
N LYS A 117 5.30 6.31 8.70
CA LYS A 117 5.78 5.16 9.46
C LYS A 117 5.06 5.23 10.81
N PHE A 118 4.16 4.28 11.05
CA PHE A 118 3.02 4.41 11.96
C PHE A 118 3.33 5.02 13.35
N VAL A 119 2.30 5.67 13.87
CA VAL A 119 2.22 6.26 15.21
C VAL A 119 1.60 5.19 16.15
N PHE A 120 2.34 4.76 17.18
CA PHE A 120 1.95 3.77 18.22
C PHE A 120 2.02 2.26 17.88
N GLY A 121 3.23 1.71 17.70
CA GLY A 121 3.55 0.32 18.07
C GLY A 121 2.98 -0.82 17.21
N PHE A 122 2.06 -0.54 16.27
CA PHE A 122 1.66 -1.50 15.24
C PHE A 122 2.71 -1.49 14.12
N ALA A 123 3.53 -2.54 14.06
CA ALA A 123 4.52 -2.72 13.00
C ALA A 123 3.81 -2.96 11.66
N LEU A 124 4.09 -2.12 10.66
CA LEU A 124 3.76 -2.42 9.27
C LEU A 124 4.80 -3.40 8.71
N PRO A 125 4.42 -4.24 7.73
CA PRO A 125 5.43 -4.96 6.97
C PRO A 125 6.30 -3.97 6.19
N ASP A 126 7.61 -4.19 6.25
CA ASP A 126 8.62 -3.33 5.63
C ASP A 126 8.47 -3.29 4.12
N THR A 127 8.01 -4.39 3.52
CA THR A 127 7.79 -4.51 2.08
C THR A 127 6.42 -5.09 1.77
N LEU A 128 5.81 -4.61 0.69
CA LEU A 128 4.58 -5.16 0.14
C LEU A 128 4.82 -5.63 -1.28
N THR A 129 4.84 -6.95 -1.45
CA THR A 129 5.00 -7.59 -2.76
C THR A 129 3.68 -8.20 -3.21
N TYR A 130 3.22 -7.79 -4.38
CA TYR A 130 2.09 -8.38 -5.08
C TYR A 130 2.56 -9.03 -6.36
N THR A 131 1.94 -10.14 -6.73
CA THR A 131 2.30 -10.85 -7.94
C THR A 131 1.07 -11.36 -8.67
N SER A 132 1.05 -11.16 -9.98
CA SER A 132 0.02 -11.68 -10.88
C SER A 132 0.66 -12.53 -11.97
N THR A 133 0.09 -13.69 -12.28
CA THR A 133 0.56 -14.57 -13.36
C THR A 133 -0.45 -14.59 -14.49
N VAL A 134 0.03 -14.52 -15.72
CA VAL A 134 -0.81 -14.63 -16.92
C VAL A 134 -0.24 -15.66 -17.89
N GLN A 135 -1.13 -16.38 -18.57
CA GLN A 135 -0.76 -17.29 -19.66
C GLN A 135 -0.47 -16.46 -20.93
N VAL A 136 0.66 -16.71 -21.58
CA VAL A 136 1.08 -16.05 -22.82
C VAL A 136 1.17 -17.07 -23.96
N ASN A 137 0.73 -16.66 -25.15
CA ASN A 137 0.67 -17.56 -26.32
C ASN A 137 2.07 -17.93 -26.88
N GLN A 138 3.13 -17.23 -26.48
CA GLN A 138 4.53 -17.54 -26.77
C GLN A 138 5.37 -17.15 -25.56
N VAL A 139 6.31 -17.98 -25.12
CA VAL A 139 7.25 -17.62 -24.05
C VAL A 139 8.49 -17.09 -24.74
N ASP A 140 8.87 -15.85 -24.46
CA ASP A 140 10.09 -15.27 -24.99
C ASP A 140 11.26 -16.09 -24.42
N ALA A 141 12.03 -16.73 -25.31
CA ALA A 141 13.14 -17.59 -24.91
C ALA A 141 14.24 -16.73 -24.25
N PRO A 142 14.90 -17.24 -23.18
CA PRO A 142 15.98 -16.52 -22.52
C PRO A 142 17.18 -16.27 -23.44
#